data_AF-A0A1H5T9M7-F1
#
_entry.id   AF-A0A1H5T9M7-F1
#
_cell.length_a   1.000
_cell.length_b   1.000
_cell.length_c   1.000
_cell.angle_alpha   90.00
_cell.angle_beta   90.00
_cell.angle_gamma   90.00
#
_symmetry.space_group_name_H-M   'P 1'
#
loop_
_entity.id
_entity.type
_entity.pdbx_description
1 polymer ?
#
loop_
_entity_poly.entity_id
_entity_poly.type
_entity_poly.pdbx_seq_one_letter_code
_entity_poly.pdbx_strand_id
1 'polypeptide(L)'
;MQTKKLVLLGCVTAGCTWVLLQSESVHTFVAGIREGKQSSMTIQTKLSNDAAEPPGDDKTAQPAEDALLVRIREEAKSLYVAPIDAKVDRVWKAVPGYNGLEVDIDKTYEAARKNGAGDKLPFVMKQIPPKVNLSDLPPEPIYKGNPKKPMVSFMINVAWGEEFLPSILETLRKENVKATFFFDGSWLKKHMDIAKQIQNEGHELSNHAYSHKNMSTLNRSKAYEEIVKTEELLKKELGVTNVLFAPPSGDFDAETVKIAAELKLKTVMWTLDTVDWKNPGAPAILVKVRKNIEPGTLILMHPTQSSSAALPEMISIIKSRGLQPGTVSETLSPQRISAPAQGTGKGDEKRSG
;
A
#
# COMPACT_ATOMS: atom_id res chain seq x y z
N MET A 1 7.73 14.97 -67.46
CA MET A 1 8.79 14.29 -68.26
C MET A 1 9.97 14.04 -67.32
N GLN A 2 10.22 12.78 -66.94
CA GLN A 2 11.31 11.93 -67.48
C GLN A 2 12.71 12.52 -67.17
N THR A 3 13.74 11.85 -66.64
CA THR A 3 13.98 10.43 -66.33
C THR A 3 15.36 10.30 -65.65
N LYS A 4 15.41 9.47 -64.59
CA LYS A 4 16.33 8.36 -64.28
C LYS A 4 17.86 8.38 -64.57
N LYS A 5 18.55 7.64 -63.67
CA LYS A 5 19.72 6.72 -63.75
C LYS A 5 20.99 7.25 -63.04
N LEU A 6 21.83 6.47 -62.33
CA LEU A 6 22.04 5.02 -62.08
C LEU A 6 23.01 4.89 -60.85
N VAL A 7 22.75 4.10 -59.79
CA VAL A 7 23.15 2.68 -59.46
C VAL A 7 24.50 2.47 -58.75
N LEU A 8 24.45 1.71 -57.63
CA LEU A 8 25.15 0.45 -57.24
C LEU A 8 25.18 0.40 -55.69
N LEU A 9 25.09 -0.70 -54.94
CA LEU A 9 24.86 -2.15 -55.12
C LEU A 9 24.85 -2.75 -53.69
N GLY A 10 24.09 -3.82 -53.41
CA GLY A 10 24.29 -4.60 -52.18
C GLY A 10 23.10 -5.44 -51.70
N CYS A 11 22.72 -6.47 -52.48
CA CYS A 11 21.79 -7.53 -52.06
C CYS A 11 22.52 -8.61 -51.24
N VAL A 12 21.90 -9.12 -50.18
CA VAL A 12 22.14 -10.48 -49.67
C VAL A 12 20.81 -11.14 -49.30
N THR A 13 20.37 -12.07 -50.15
CA THR A 13 19.40 -13.11 -49.84
C THR A 13 19.87 -14.39 -50.53
N ALA A 14 20.10 -15.47 -49.78
CA ALA A 14 19.88 -16.87 -50.14
C ALA A 14 20.64 -17.79 -49.18
N GLY A 15 19.98 -18.87 -48.71
CA GLY A 15 20.69 -20.04 -48.20
C GLY A 15 20.18 -20.63 -46.88
N CYS A 16 18.87 -20.88 -46.73
CA CYS A 16 18.39 -21.81 -45.69
C CYS A 16 18.02 -23.14 -46.34
N THR A 17 18.98 -24.06 -46.41
CA THR A 17 18.75 -25.50 -46.60
C THR A 17 19.91 -26.29 -45.99
N TRP A 18 19.56 -27.37 -45.28
CA TRP A 18 20.40 -28.48 -44.80
C TRP A 18 21.30 -28.26 -43.57
N VAL A 19 20.87 -28.73 -42.38
CA VAL A 19 21.18 -30.06 -41.78
C VAL A 19 20.35 -30.24 -40.49
N LEU A 20 19.78 -31.43 -40.35
CA LEU A 20 18.91 -31.95 -39.27
C LEU A 20 19.70 -32.48 -38.05
N LEU A 21 18.94 -32.82 -36.99
CA LEU A 21 19.18 -33.70 -35.81
C LEU A 21 19.40 -32.92 -34.50
N GLN A 22 18.66 -33.08 -33.38
CA GLN A 22 17.77 -34.14 -32.87
C GLN A 22 16.80 -33.58 -31.80
N SER A 23 15.50 -33.92 -31.86
CA SER A 23 14.70 -34.41 -30.71
C SER A 23 13.24 -34.67 -31.13
N GLU A 24 12.84 -35.94 -31.24
CA GLU A 24 11.53 -36.41 -31.69
C GLU A 24 10.53 -36.62 -30.54
N SER A 25 10.14 -35.57 -29.80
CA SER A 25 9.18 -35.78 -28.69
C SER A 25 7.99 -34.83 -28.63
N VAL A 26 7.79 -33.97 -29.63
CA VAL A 26 6.65 -33.01 -29.58
C VAL A 26 5.77 -33.04 -30.83
N HIS A 27 6.21 -33.64 -31.95
CA HIS A 27 5.41 -33.67 -33.19
C HIS A 27 4.49 -34.88 -33.35
N THR A 28 4.63 -35.94 -32.55
CA THR A 28 3.76 -37.13 -32.60
C THR A 28 2.50 -37.00 -31.73
N PHE A 29 2.45 -36.01 -30.83
CA PHE A 29 1.30 -35.80 -29.94
C PHE A 29 0.16 -34.99 -30.59
N VAL A 30 0.45 -34.18 -31.62
CA VAL A 30 -0.54 -33.28 -32.25
C VAL A 30 -1.16 -33.85 -33.52
N ALA A 31 -0.70 -35.00 -34.04
CA ALA A 31 -1.26 -35.64 -35.24
C ALA A 31 -2.23 -36.82 -34.95
N GLY A 32 -2.42 -37.23 -33.69
CA GLY A 32 -3.24 -38.40 -33.32
C GLY A 32 -4.68 -38.14 -32.86
N ILE A 33 -5.13 -36.87 -32.79
CA ILE A 33 -6.49 -36.49 -32.34
C ILE A 33 -7.35 -36.02 -33.53
N ARG A 34 -7.16 -36.65 -34.69
CA ARG A 34 -8.10 -36.61 -35.82
C ARG A 34 -8.13 -38.01 -36.41
N GLU A 35 -9.34 -38.53 -36.61
CA GLU A 35 -9.67 -39.87 -37.09
C GLU A 35 -9.76 -40.96 -36.02
N GLY A 36 -10.92 -41.00 -35.36
CA GLY A 36 -11.30 -42.13 -34.52
C GLY A 36 -11.44 -43.42 -35.34
N LYS A 37 -10.79 -44.48 -34.86
CA LYS A 37 -11.13 -45.89 -35.14
C LYS A 37 -10.56 -46.76 -34.02
N GLN A 38 -11.46 -47.45 -33.33
CA GLN A 38 -11.14 -48.54 -32.40
C GLN A 38 -10.47 -49.69 -33.17
N SER A 39 -9.43 -50.31 -32.58
CA SER A 39 -9.19 -51.73 -32.79
C SER A 39 -8.45 -52.33 -31.60
N SER A 40 -9.01 -53.41 -31.07
CA SER A 40 -8.44 -54.20 -29.98
C SER A 40 -7.26 -55.03 -30.48
N MET A 41 -6.17 -55.07 -29.70
CA MET A 41 -5.16 -56.11 -29.86
C MET A 41 -4.84 -56.74 -28.51
N THR A 42 -5.31 -57.97 -28.37
CA THR A 42 -4.98 -58.94 -27.33
C THR A 42 -3.49 -59.29 -27.43
N ILE A 43 -2.72 -59.07 -26.36
CA ILE A 43 -1.35 -59.60 -26.24
C ILE A 43 -1.37 -60.74 -25.22
N GLN A 44 -1.01 -61.93 -25.71
CA GLN A 44 -0.84 -63.15 -24.93
C GLN A 44 0.34 -63.02 -23.95
N THR A 45 0.06 -63.28 -22.68
CA THR A 45 1.02 -63.46 -21.60
C THR A 45 1.81 -64.75 -21.78
N LYS A 46 3.15 -64.67 -21.83
CA LYS A 46 4.03 -65.80 -21.50
C LYS A 46 4.34 -65.75 -20.00
N LEU A 47 3.92 -66.81 -19.31
CA LEU A 47 4.30 -67.12 -17.95
C LEU A 47 5.78 -67.50 -17.87
N SER A 48 6.52 -66.86 -16.98
CA SER A 48 7.66 -67.44 -16.30
C SER A 48 7.45 -67.23 -14.80
N ASN A 49 7.21 -68.33 -14.11
CA ASN A 49 7.21 -68.43 -12.65
C ASN A 49 8.64 -68.23 -12.16
N ASP A 50 8.89 -67.16 -11.42
CA ASP A 50 9.87 -67.18 -10.35
C ASP A 50 9.19 -66.64 -9.10
N ALA A 51 9.08 -67.51 -8.10
CA ALA A 51 8.51 -67.21 -6.80
C ALA A 51 9.49 -66.35 -6.01
N ALA A 52 9.12 -65.10 -5.77
CA ALA A 52 9.69 -64.27 -4.72
C ALA A 52 8.58 -63.96 -3.72
N GLU A 53 8.79 -64.39 -2.48
CA GLU A 53 7.95 -64.02 -1.33
C GLU A 53 7.87 -62.49 -1.21
N PRO A 54 6.71 -61.91 -0.87
CA PRO A 54 6.60 -60.47 -0.71
C PRO A 54 7.38 -60.01 0.54
N PRO A 55 8.31 -59.04 0.43
CA PRO A 55 8.82 -58.37 1.61
C PRO A 55 7.65 -57.61 2.26
N GLY A 56 7.56 -57.77 3.58
CA GLY A 56 6.42 -57.38 4.39
C GLY A 56 6.02 -55.91 4.27
N ASP A 57 4.77 -55.66 4.67
CA ASP A 57 4.17 -54.35 4.92
C ASP A 57 5.11 -53.47 5.75
N ASP A 58 6.00 -52.72 5.10
CA ASP A 58 6.57 -51.51 5.67
C ASP A 58 5.48 -50.44 5.58
N LYS A 59 4.58 -50.46 6.56
CA LYS A 59 3.82 -49.28 6.95
C LYS A 59 4.86 -48.25 7.36
N THR A 60 5.33 -47.47 6.39
CA THR A 60 6.01 -46.20 6.59
C THR A 60 5.09 -45.34 7.43
N ALA A 61 5.25 -45.45 8.75
CA ALA A 61 4.59 -44.61 9.71
C ALA A 61 4.97 -43.17 9.35
N GLN A 62 3.98 -42.34 9.03
CA GLN A 62 4.17 -40.90 9.05
C GLN A 62 4.88 -40.57 10.37
N PRO A 63 6.00 -39.82 10.36
CA PRO A 63 6.68 -39.46 11.59
C PRO A 63 5.66 -38.89 12.56
N ALA A 64 5.61 -39.42 13.78
CA ALA A 64 4.73 -38.89 14.83
C ALA A 64 4.95 -37.37 14.88
N GLU A 65 3.89 -36.62 14.59
CA GLU A 65 3.98 -35.18 14.46
C GLU A 65 4.50 -34.60 15.78
N ASP A 66 5.55 -33.78 15.71
CA ASP A 66 6.17 -33.18 16.88
C ASP A 66 5.09 -32.51 17.74
N ALA A 67 4.96 -32.92 19.00
CA ALA A 67 3.95 -32.39 19.93
C ALA A 67 3.98 -30.86 20.03
N LEU A 68 5.16 -30.26 19.86
CA LEU A 68 5.31 -28.81 19.79
C LEU A 68 4.64 -28.21 18.55
N LEU A 69 4.78 -28.84 17.39
CA LEU A 69 4.16 -28.38 16.15
C LEU A 69 2.64 -28.48 16.21
N VAL A 70 2.11 -29.56 16.78
CA VAL A 70 0.67 -29.73 17.03
C VAL A 70 0.16 -28.62 17.95
N ARG A 71 0.85 -28.37 19.06
CA ARG A 71 0.51 -27.29 20.00
C ARG A 71 0.49 -25.93 19.31
N ILE A 72 1.54 -25.61 18.53
CA ILE A 72 1.63 -24.33 17.78
C ILE A 72 0.44 -24.19 16.84
N ARG A 73 0.08 -25.23 16.07
CA ARG A 73 -1.04 -25.17 15.13
C ARG A 73 -2.38 -24.98 15.82
N GLU A 74 -2.62 -25.65 16.94
CA GLU A 74 -3.87 -25.49 17.69
C GLU A 74 -3.99 -24.10 18.29
N GLU A 75 -2.95 -23.59 18.95
CA GLU A 75 -2.98 -22.24 19.53
C GLU A 75 -3.05 -21.16 18.43
N ALA A 76 -2.41 -21.37 17.27
CA ALA A 76 -2.41 -20.45 16.14
C ALA A 76 -3.82 -20.15 15.59
N LYS A 77 -4.76 -21.10 15.66
CA LYS A 77 -6.14 -20.89 15.20
C LYS A 77 -6.81 -19.72 15.93
N SER A 78 -6.50 -19.53 17.23
CA SER A 78 -7.06 -18.45 18.05
C SER A 78 -6.44 -17.08 17.75
N LEU A 79 -5.26 -17.05 17.12
CA LEU A 79 -4.53 -15.84 16.78
C LEU A 79 -4.80 -15.36 15.34
N TYR A 80 -5.54 -16.15 14.57
CA TYR A 80 -5.92 -15.79 13.21
C TYR A 80 -6.83 -14.56 13.20
N VAL A 81 -6.50 -13.60 12.34
CA VAL A 81 -7.34 -12.45 12.04
C VAL A 81 -7.56 -12.42 10.53
N ALA A 82 -8.81 -12.51 10.10
CA ALA A 82 -9.13 -12.46 8.68
C ALA A 82 -8.72 -11.09 8.06
N PRO A 83 -8.20 -11.08 6.82
CA PRO A 83 -8.04 -9.84 6.08
C PRO A 83 -9.40 -9.21 5.76
N ILE A 84 -9.41 -7.88 5.60
CA ILE A 84 -10.57 -7.09 5.23
C ILE A 84 -10.37 -6.59 3.80
N ASP A 85 -11.29 -6.94 2.91
CA ASP A 85 -11.25 -6.49 1.53
C ASP A 85 -11.56 -4.98 1.40
N ALA A 86 -10.91 -4.33 0.43
CA ALA A 86 -11.30 -2.99 0.01
C ALA A 86 -12.71 -3.02 -0.59
N LYS A 87 -13.45 -1.92 -0.46
CA LYS A 87 -14.81 -1.82 -0.99
C LYS A 87 -15.15 -0.39 -1.40
N VAL A 88 -16.14 -0.26 -2.29
CA VAL A 88 -16.85 1.00 -2.52
C VAL A 88 -18.01 1.09 -1.55
N ASP A 89 -17.84 1.87 -0.49
CA ASP A 89 -18.87 2.20 0.49
C ASP A 89 -19.86 3.23 -0.06
N ARG A 90 -21.14 3.10 0.31
CA ARG A 90 -22.21 3.98 -0.18
C ARG A 90 -21.97 5.45 0.18
N VAL A 91 -21.44 5.71 1.39
CA VAL A 91 -21.22 7.06 1.91
C VAL A 91 -19.77 7.46 1.71
N TRP A 92 -18.85 6.57 2.10
CA TRP A 92 -17.42 6.89 2.17
C TRP A 92 -16.64 6.56 0.90
N LYS A 93 -17.32 6.06 -0.14
CA LYS A 93 -16.74 5.74 -1.45
C LYS A 93 -15.61 4.72 -1.29
N ALA A 94 -14.45 4.90 -1.91
CA ALA A 94 -13.38 3.92 -1.78
C ALA A 94 -12.86 3.87 -0.33
N VAL A 95 -12.97 2.69 0.28
CA VAL A 95 -12.40 2.38 1.60
C VAL A 95 -11.37 1.26 1.42
N PRO A 96 -10.11 1.45 1.88
CA PRO A 96 -9.06 0.47 1.68
C PRO A 96 -9.29 -0.80 2.49
N GLY A 97 -8.73 -1.90 1.99
CA GLY A 97 -8.62 -3.14 2.74
C GLY A 97 -7.64 -3.04 3.90
N TYR A 98 -7.55 -4.11 4.69
CA TYR A 98 -6.61 -4.21 5.80
C TYR A 98 -6.15 -5.64 5.97
N ASN A 99 -4.84 -5.83 6.11
CA ASN A 99 -4.23 -7.15 6.14
C ASN A 99 -4.76 -7.96 7.33
N GLY A 100 -4.89 -9.26 7.11
CA GLY A 100 -5.10 -10.25 8.17
C GLY A 100 -3.81 -10.54 8.93
N LEU A 101 -3.90 -11.41 9.91
CA LEU A 101 -2.77 -11.98 10.63
C LEU A 101 -2.93 -13.49 10.72
N GLU A 102 -1.83 -14.19 10.52
CA GLU A 102 -1.71 -15.61 10.86
C GLU A 102 -0.34 -15.87 11.46
N VAL A 103 -0.24 -16.98 12.18
CA VAL A 103 1.05 -17.45 12.69
C VAL A 103 1.88 -17.99 11.53
N ASP A 104 3.13 -17.54 11.45
CA ASP A 104 4.19 -18.18 10.67
C ASP A 104 4.63 -19.41 11.45
N ILE A 105 3.99 -20.55 11.15
CA ILE A 105 4.15 -21.82 11.89
C ILE A 105 5.61 -22.24 11.92
N ASP A 106 6.30 -22.16 10.79
CA ASP A 106 7.68 -22.61 10.64
C ASP A 106 8.62 -21.75 11.49
N LYS A 107 8.53 -20.42 11.38
CA LYS A 107 9.37 -19.51 12.20
C LYS A 107 9.04 -19.58 13.68
N THR A 108 7.77 -19.77 14.02
CA THR A 108 7.35 -19.96 15.41
C THR A 108 7.94 -21.24 15.98
N TYR A 109 7.93 -22.32 15.21
CA TYR A 109 8.52 -23.60 15.59
C TYR A 109 10.04 -23.49 15.77
N GLU A 110 10.74 -22.85 14.85
CA GLU A 110 12.18 -22.56 14.97
C GLU A 110 12.50 -21.74 16.23
N ALA A 111 11.74 -20.67 16.49
CA ALA A 111 11.91 -19.82 17.66
C ALA A 111 11.63 -20.60 18.96
N ALA A 112 10.60 -21.44 18.98
CA ALA A 112 10.23 -22.27 20.13
C ALA A 112 11.29 -23.33 20.44
N ARG A 113 11.89 -23.94 19.41
CA ARG A 113 13.00 -24.89 19.57
C ARG A 113 14.27 -24.23 20.13
N LYS A 114 14.54 -22.99 19.72
CA LYS A 114 15.74 -22.26 20.16
C LYS A 114 15.63 -21.71 21.59
N ASN A 115 14.47 -21.17 21.94
CA ASN A 115 14.28 -20.43 23.19
C ASN A 115 13.52 -21.21 24.27
N GLY A 116 13.10 -22.45 23.97
CA GLY A 116 12.28 -23.29 24.82
C GLY A 116 10.79 -23.01 24.64
N ALA A 117 10.02 -24.07 24.44
CA ALA A 117 8.57 -24.02 24.27
C ALA A 117 7.84 -24.10 25.62
N GLY A 118 8.25 -23.27 26.60
CA GLY A 118 7.66 -23.23 27.94
C GLY A 118 6.15 -22.87 27.92
N ASP A 119 5.64 -22.25 28.99
CA ASP A 119 4.21 -21.98 29.07
C ASP A 119 3.69 -21.07 27.95
N LYS A 120 4.54 -20.20 27.38
CA LYS A 120 4.19 -19.30 26.27
C LYS A 120 5.03 -19.57 25.03
N LEU A 121 4.35 -19.78 23.90
CA LEU A 121 5.00 -19.94 22.60
C LEU A 121 5.44 -18.59 22.01
N PRO A 122 6.64 -18.51 21.40
CA PRO A 122 7.14 -17.29 20.75
C PRO A 122 6.53 -17.12 19.35
N PHE A 123 5.23 -16.81 19.27
CA PHE A 123 4.54 -16.65 18.00
C PHE A 123 5.18 -15.59 17.11
N VAL A 124 5.55 -16.00 15.91
CA VAL A 124 5.95 -15.12 14.82
C VAL A 124 4.74 -14.92 13.93
N MET A 125 4.28 -13.69 13.77
CA MET A 125 3.10 -13.38 12.95
C MET A 125 3.51 -12.99 11.53
N LYS A 126 2.76 -13.42 10.53
CA LYS A 126 2.80 -12.90 9.16
C LYS A 126 1.48 -12.24 8.78
N GLN A 127 1.56 -11.24 7.91
CA GLN A 127 0.39 -10.54 7.41
C GLN A 127 -0.18 -11.24 6.18
N ILE A 128 -1.50 -11.32 6.09
CA ILE A 128 -2.19 -11.86 4.92
C ILE A 128 -2.80 -10.68 4.14
N PRO A 129 -2.46 -10.46 2.87
CA PRO A 129 -3.09 -9.41 2.09
C PRO A 129 -4.59 -9.69 1.87
N PRO A 130 -5.41 -8.65 1.71
CA PRO A 130 -6.80 -8.82 1.26
C PRO A 130 -6.86 -9.36 -0.16
N LYS A 131 -8.00 -9.95 -0.52
CA LYS A 131 -8.29 -10.41 -1.88
C LYS A 131 -8.56 -9.25 -2.82
N VAL A 132 -9.19 -8.18 -2.30
CA VAL A 132 -9.47 -6.94 -3.03
C VAL A 132 -8.67 -5.81 -2.40
N ASN A 133 -7.80 -5.19 -3.18
CA ASN A 133 -7.02 -4.02 -2.81
C ASN A 133 -7.69 -2.73 -3.27
N LEU A 134 -7.25 -1.61 -2.70
CA LEU A 134 -7.74 -0.29 -3.08
C LEU A 134 -7.53 0.01 -4.58
N SER A 135 -6.46 -0.53 -5.19
CA SER A 135 -6.16 -0.40 -6.62
C SER A 135 -7.11 -1.18 -7.53
N ASP A 136 -7.85 -2.15 -6.98
CA ASP A 136 -8.75 -3.02 -7.76
C ASP A 136 -10.16 -2.41 -7.86
N LEU A 137 -10.42 -1.35 -7.10
CA LEU A 137 -11.67 -0.61 -7.14
C LEU A 137 -11.71 0.32 -8.37
N PRO A 138 -12.92 0.67 -8.87
CA PRO A 138 -13.05 1.75 -9.84
C PRO A 138 -12.53 3.08 -9.26
N PRO A 139 -12.18 4.06 -10.12
CA PRO A 139 -11.80 5.39 -9.68
C PRO A 139 -12.90 6.04 -8.83
N GLU A 140 -12.64 6.15 -7.54
CA GLU A 140 -13.53 6.70 -6.53
C GLU A 140 -12.72 7.59 -5.57
N PRO A 141 -13.30 8.68 -5.05
CA PRO A 141 -12.64 9.47 -4.02
C PRO A 141 -12.53 8.65 -2.72
N ILE A 142 -11.53 8.97 -1.91
CA ILE A 142 -11.25 8.28 -0.64
C ILE A 142 -11.41 9.28 0.50
N TYR A 143 -12.37 9.03 1.39
CA TYR A 143 -12.64 9.92 2.52
C TYR A 143 -12.05 9.44 3.84
N LYS A 144 -11.74 8.15 3.94
CA LYS A 144 -11.22 7.53 5.16
C LYS A 144 -10.36 6.30 4.88
N GLY A 145 -9.45 6.01 5.80
CA GLY A 145 -8.76 4.73 5.89
C GLY A 145 -9.67 3.60 6.38
N ASN A 146 -9.10 2.41 6.55
CA ASN A 146 -9.86 1.26 7.04
C ASN A 146 -10.29 1.47 8.51
N PRO A 147 -11.57 1.27 8.88
CA PRO A 147 -12.07 1.52 10.23
C PRO A 147 -11.52 0.57 11.31
N LYS A 148 -10.71 -0.43 10.93
CA LYS A 148 -10.01 -1.34 11.87
C LYS A 148 -8.51 -1.08 11.96
N LYS A 149 -7.97 -0.15 11.16
CA LYS A 149 -6.56 0.26 11.23
C LYS A 149 -6.43 1.40 12.24
N PRO A 150 -5.76 1.22 13.39
CA PRO A 150 -5.69 2.22 14.46
C PRO A 150 -4.70 3.35 14.11
N MET A 151 -4.93 3.99 12.98
CA MET A 151 -4.11 5.04 12.40
C MET A 151 -4.99 6.21 11.98
N VAL A 152 -4.43 7.42 12.03
CA VAL A 152 -5.04 8.63 11.49
C VAL A 152 -3.97 9.42 10.74
N SER A 153 -4.36 10.32 9.85
CA SER A 153 -3.41 11.18 9.16
C SER A 153 -3.74 12.66 9.29
N PHE A 154 -2.69 13.48 9.24
CA PHE A 154 -2.80 14.91 9.00
C PHE A 154 -2.60 15.18 7.50
N MET A 155 -3.62 15.79 6.88
CA MET A 155 -3.60 16.32 5.53
C MET A 155 -3.43 17.84 5.62
N ILE A 156 -2.24 18.33 5.30
CA ILE A 156 -1.91 19.75 5.38
C ILE A 156 -1.94 20.33 3.97
N ASN A 157 -3.01 21.05 3.63
CA ASN A 157 -3.11 21.72 2.33
C ASN A 157 -2.37 23.06 2.39
N VAL A 158 -1.43 23.27 1.47
CA VAL A 158 -0.53 24.43 1.47
C VAL A 158 -0.70 25.21 0.16
N ALA A 159 -1.34 26.37 0.27
CA ALA A 159 -1.42 27.39 -0.76
C ALA A 159 -1.02 28.79 -0.24
N TRP A 160 -0.79 28.91 1.08
CA TRP A 160 -0.45 30.11 1.84
C TRP A 160 -0.07 29.69 3.27
N GLY A 161 0.34 30.65 4.11
CA GLY A 161 0.55 30.45 5.55
C GLY A 161 1.95 29.96 5.90
N GLU A 162 2.94 30.29 5.06
CA GLU A 162 4.34 29.92 5.22
C GLU A 162 4.93 30.32 6.58
N GLU A 163 4.41 31.36 7.22
CA GLU A 163 4.82 31.81 8.55
C GLU A 163 4.50 30.79 9.66
N PHE A 164 3.52 29.90 9.45
CA PHE A 164 3.12 28.88 10.43
C PHE A 164 3.81 27.52 10.22
N LEU A 165 4.36 27.29 9.03
CA LEU A 165 5.05 26.03 8.70
C LEU A 165 6.21 25.69 9.66
N PRO A 166 7.09 26.64 10.06
CA PRO A 166 8.16 26.32 11.00
C PRO A 166 7.66 25.77 12.34
N SER A 167 6.57 26.33 12.89
CA SER A 167 5.99 25.86 14.16
C SER A 167 5.31 24.49 14.03
N ILE A 168 4.64 24.25 12.89
CA ILE A 168 4.03 22.95 12.58
C ILE A 168 5.12 21.88 12.47
N LEU A 169 6.17 22.13 11.69
CA LEU A 169 7.29 21.20 11.52
C LEU A 169 8.01 20.93 12.84
N GLU A 170 8.26 21.97 13.64
CA GLU A 170 8.84 21.82 14.98
C GLU A 170 8.03 20.87 15.86
N THR A 171 6.70 20.98 15.83
CA THR A 171 5.80 20.12 16.59
C THR A 171 5.84 18.68 16.07
N LEU A 172 5.72 18.49 14.75
CA LEU A 172 5.77 17.17 14.11
C LEU A 172 7.10 16.46 14.42
N ARG A 173 8.22 17.18 14.37
CA ARG A 173 9.55 16.68 14.71
C ARG A 173 9.66 16.27 16.18
N LYS A 174 9.24 17.14 17.11
CA LYS A 174 9.23 16.85 18.56
C LYS A 174 8.41 15.61 18.90
N GLU A 175 7.28 15.45 18.24
CA GLU A 175 6.35 14.35 18.48
C GLU A 175 6.68 13.07 17.71
N ASN A 176 7.72 13.10 16.86
CA ASN A 176 8.10 12.05 15.91
C ASN A 176 6.92 11.58 15.04
N VAL A 177 6.20 12.54 14.47
CA VAL A 177 5.02 12.32 13.61
C VAL A 177 5.32 12.79 12.19
N LYS A 178 4.90 12.02 11.20
CA LYS A 178 4.89 12.44 9.79
C LYS A 178 3.47 12.82 9.36
N ALA A 179 3.36 13.72 8.38
CA ALA A 179 2.11 14.21 7.83
C ALA A 179 2.22 14.22 6.29
N THR A 180 1.11 14.41 5.62
CA THR A 180 1.06 14.59 4.16
C THR A 180 0.76 16.04 3.82
N PHE A 181 1.67 16.68 3.09
CA PHE A 181 1.53 18.04 2.61
C PHE A 181 1.06 18.04 1.16
N PHE A 182 -0.08 18.65 0.89
CA PHE A 182 -0.65 18.82 -0.45
C PHE A 182 -0.37 20.25 -0.91
N PHE A 183 0.45 20.41 -1.95
CA PHE A 183 0.87 21.73 -2.41
C PHE A 183 0.06 22.23 -3.60
N ASP A 184 -0.38 23.49 -3.50
CA ASP A 184 -0.68 24.28 -4.68
C ASP A 184 0.61 24.51 -5.48
N GLY A 185 0.58 24.24 -6.77
CA GLY A 185 1.77 24.31 -7.63
C GLY A 185 2.34 25.72 -7.79
N SER A 186 1.48 26.76 -7.76
CA SER A 186 1.93 28.15 -7.86
C SER A 186 2.63 28.62 -6.58
N TRP A 187 2.18 28.13 -5.42
CA TRP A 187 2.87 28.31 -4.14
C TRP A 187 4.18 27.52 -4.14
N LEU A 188 4.14 26.22 -4.50
CA LEU A 188 5.31 25.35 -4.50
C LEU A 188 6.47 25.92 -5.33
N LYS A 189 6.16 26.48 -6.50
CA LYS A 189 7.14 27.12 -7.38
C LYS A 189 7.90 28.28 -6.71
N LYS A 190 7.27 29.00 -5.79
CA LYS A 190 7.85 30.16 -5.08
C LYS A 190 8.57 29.78 -3.78
N HIS A 191 8.18 28.66 -3.17
CA HIS A 191 8.60 28.25 -1.83
C HIS A 191 9.28 26.86 -1.85
N MET A 192 10.12 26.63 -2.86
CA MET A 192 10.77 25.34 -3.10
C MET A 192 11.75 24.95 -1.97
N ASP A 193 12.38 25.92 -1.34
CA ASP A 193 13.24 25.76 -0.18
C ASP A 193 12.48 25.18 1.03
N ILE A 194 11.30 25.72 1.33
CA ILE A 194 10.43 25.22 2.40
C ILE A 194 9.97 23.80 2.06
N ALA A 195 9.57 23.53 0.81
CA ALA A 195 9.17 22.19 0.39
C ALA A 195 10.32 21.16 0.53
N LYS A 196 11.56 21.55 0.21
CA LYS A 196 12.75 20.71 0.45
C LYS A 196 12.98 20.45 1.93
N GLN A 197 12.74 21.44 2.80
CA GLN A 197 12.80 21.22 4.25
C GLN A 197 11.75 20.18 4.69
N ILE A 198 10.49 20.34 4.27
CA ILE A 198 9.40 19.41 4.56
C ILE A 198 9.76 17.98 4.12
N GLN A 199 10.36 17.84 2.93
CA GLN A 199 10.84 16.55 2.40
C GLN A 199 12.00 15.98 3.22
N ASN A 200 13.00 16.78 3.57
CA ASN A 200 14.16 16.35 4.35
C ASN A 200 13.77 15.91 5.77
N GLU A 201 12.69 16.47 6.31
CA GLU A 201 12.09 16.01 7.56
C GLU A 201 11.28 14.71 7.39
N GLY A 202 11.20 14.14 6.18
CA GLY A 202 10.60 12.83 5.91
C GLY A 202 9.06 12.85 5.84
N HIS A 203 8.46 14.01 5.59
CA HIS A 203 7.02 14.11 5.35
C HIS A 203 6.65 13.60 3.95
N GLU A 204 5.38 13.25 3.75
CA GLU A 204 4.86 12.91 2.43
C GLU A 204 4.44 14.19 1.69
N LEU A 205 4.81 14.32 0.42
CA LEU A 205 4.50 15.47 -0.41
C LEU A 205 3.57 15.04 -1.55
N SER A 206 2.53 15.82 -1.82
CA SER A 206 1.52 15.49 -2.83
C SER A 206 0.86 16.73 -3.45
N ASN A 207 -0.07 16.47 -4.36
CA ASN A 207 -0.59 17.42 -5.31
C ASN A 207 -1.91 18.07 -4.84
N HIS A 208 -1.99 19.40 -4.87
CA HIS A 208 -3.20 20.19 -4.59
C HIS A 208 -3.62 21.09 -5.77
N ALA A 209 -3.47 20.60 -7.01
CA ALA A 209 -3.63 21.38 -8.24
C ALA A 209 -2.62 22.54 -8.34
N TYR A 210 -2.70 23.37 -9.39
CA TYR A 210 -1.68 24.38 -9.67
C TYR A 210 -2.05 25.79 -9.21
N SER A 211 -3.32 26.16 -9.33
CA SER A 211 -3.79 27.53 -9.09
C SER A 211 -5.05 27.62 -8.23
N HIS A 212 -5.28 26.59 -7.40
CA HIS A 212 -6.40 26.50 -6.45
C HIS A 212 -7.80 26.77 -7.06
N LYS A 213 -8.02 26.42 -8.34
CA LYS A 213 -9.34 26.54 -8.97
C LYS A 213 -10.28 25.41 -8.52
N ASN A 214 -11.58 25.70 -8.52
CA ASN A 214 -12.62 24.69 -8.33
C ASN A 214 -12.60 23.71 -9.52
N MET A 215 -12.17 22.47 -9.28
CA MET A 215 -11.88 21.50 -10.34
C MET A 215 -13.14 21.10 -11.12
N SER A 216 -14.30 21.04 -10.45
CA SER A 216 -15.58 20.68 -11.08
C SER A 216 -16.05 21.70 -12.13
N THR A 217 -15.52 22.93 -12.09
CA THR A 217 -15.87 24.00 -13.02
C THR A 217 -14.99 24.01 -14.27
N LEU A 218 -13.91 23.24 -14.27
CA LEU A 218 -12.96 23.17 -15.35
C LEU A 218 -13.38 22.12 -16.37
N ASN A 219 -13.09 22.39 -17.64
CA ASN A 219 -13.13 21.32 -18.63
C ASN A 219 -11.96 20.34 -18.40
N ARG A 220 -12.08 19.13 -18.97
CA ARG A 220 -11.09 18.05 -18.82
C ARG A 220 -9.65 18.49 -19.07
N SER A 221 -9.39 19.24 -20.15
CA SER A 221 -8.04 19.69 -20.50
C SER A 221 -7.44 20.61 -19.43
N LYS A 222 -8.24 21.54 -18.91
CA LYS A 222 -7.79 22.46 -17.85
C LYS A 222 -7.59 21.74 -16.52
N ALA A 223 -8.50 20.84 -16.15
CA ALA A 223 -8.35 20.03 -14.94
C ALA A 223 -7.09 19.14 -15.00
N TYR A 224 -6.83 18.51 -16.15
CA TYR A 224 -5.60 17.73 -16.39
C TYR A 224 -4.35 18.61 -16.25
N GLU A 225 -4.35 19.79 -16.86
CA GLU A 225 -3.22 20.72 -16.79
C GLU A 225 -2.92 21.20 -15.36
N GLU A 226 -3.95 21.47 -14.56
CA GLU A 226 -3.80 21.87 -13.15
C GLU A 226 -3.10 20.78 -12.33
N ILE A 227 -3.42 19.51 -12.54
CA ILE A 227 -2.81 18.40 -11.81
C ILE A 227 -1.38 18.17 -12.32
N VAL A 228 -1.18 18.04 -13.63
CA VAL A 228 0.13 17.70 -14.22
C VAL A 228 1.18 18.76 -13.94
N LYS A 229 0.84 20.05 -14.00
CA LYS A 229 1.82 21.12 -13.73
C LYS A 229 2.42 21.03 -12.32
N THR A 230 1.62 20.67 -11.33
CA THR A 230 2.09 20.48 -9.95
C THR A 230 2.87 19.17 -9.82
N GLU A 231 2.43 18.11 -10.50
CA GLU A 231 3.15 16.83 -10.52
C GLU A 231 4.56 16.97 -11.12
N GLU A 232 4.69 17.75 -12.20
CA GLU A 232 5.98 18.05 -12.81
C GLU A 232 6.93 18.79 -11.87
N LEU A 233 6.43 19.74 -11.05
CA LEU A 233 7.24 20.42 -10.05
C LEU A 233 7.72 19.45 -8.97
N LEU A 234 6.82 18.64 -8.42
CA LEU A 234 7.15 17.61 -7.43
C LEU A 234 8.23 16.66 -7.96
N LYS A 235 8.10 16.22 -9.22
CA LYS A 235 9.03 15.29 -9.82
C LYS A 235 10.38 15.92 -10.18
N LYS A 236 10.38 17.06 -10.87
CA LYS A 236 11.61 17.67 -11.41
C LYS A 236 12.45 18.34 -10.31
N GLU A 237 11.81 19.00 -9.35
CA GLU A 237 12.50 19.85 -8.38
C GLU A 237 12.74 19.15 -7.03
N LEU A 238 11.91 18.16 -6.70
CA LEU A 238 11.98 17.40 -5.43
C LEU A 238 12.24 15.90 -5.63
N GLY A 239 12.21 15.39 -6.86
CA GLY A 239 12.35 13.95 -7.11
C GLY A 239 11.19 13.10 -6.54
N VAL A 240 10.06 13.72 -6.21
CA VAL A 240 8.90 13.05 -5.61
C VAL A 240 8.04 12.44 -6.72
N THR A 241 7.78 11.14 -6.61
CA THR A 241 6.72 10.46 -7.38
C THR A 241 5.52 10.29 -6.46
N ASN A 242 4.61 11.26 -6.48
CA ASN A 242 3.42 11.24 -5.63
C ASN A 242 2.36 10.25 -6.15
N VAL A 243 1.48 9.81 -5.26
CA VAL A 243 0.38 8.88 -5.57
C VAL A 243 -0.98 9.41 -5.12
N LEU A 244 -1.02 10.63 -4.58
CA LEU A 244 -2.21 11.27 -4.03
C LEU A 244 -2.44 12.64 -4.66
N PHE A 245 -3.72 12.99 -4.76
CA PHE A 245 -4.22 14.29 -5.17
C PHE A 245 -5.35 14.70 -4.24
N ALA A 246 -5.27 15.89 -3.66
CA ALA A 246 -6.37 16.51 -2.92
C ALA A 246 -6.95 17.64 -3.80
N PRO A 247 -8.25 17.66 -4.11
CA PRO A 247 -8.82 18.75 -4.89
C PRO A 247 -8.94 20.04 -4.05
N PRO A 248 -8.58 21.22 -4.61
CA PRO A 248 -8.81 22.51 -3.98
C PRO A 248 -10.25 22.67 -3.47
N SER A 249 -10.41 23.23 -2.27
CA SER A 249 -11.73 23.43 -1.62
C SER A 249 -12.55 22.15 -1.38
N GLY A 250 -12.00 20.97 -1.68
CA GLY A 250 -12.80 19.74 -1.78
C GLY A 250 -13.76 19.72 -2.98
N ASP A 251 -13.58 20.62 -3.95
CA ASP A 251 -14.43 20.74 -5.12
C ASP A 251 -13.92 19.84 -6.25
N PHE A 252 -14.73 18.87 -6.64
CA PHE A 252 -14.41 17.93 -7.71
C PHE A 252 -15.69 17.33 -8.32
N ASP A 253 -15.55 16.75 -9.50
CA ASP A 253 -16.57 15.95 -10.16
C ASP A 253 -16.02 14.57 -10.57
N ALA A 254 -16.86 13.73 -11.19
CA ALA A 254 -16.44 12.41 -11.65
C ALA A 254 -15.30 12.49 -12.68
N GLU A 255 -15.23 13.57 -13.47
CA GLU A 255 -14.18 13.76 -14.46
C GLU A 255 -12.84 14.05 -13.79
N THR A 256 -12.83 14.88 -12.74
CA THR A 256 -11.65 15.16 -11.90
C THR A 256 -11.06 13.87 -11.32
N VAL A 257 -11.91 12.98 -10.78
CA VAL A 257 -11.46 11.69 -10.20
C VAL A 257 -10.85 10.79 -11.28
N LYS A 258 -11.45 10.73 -12.47
CA LYS A 258 -10.93 9.96 -13.61
C LYS A 258 -9.57 10.47 -14.08
N ILE A 259 -9.42 11.79 -14.24
CA ILE A 259 -8.16 12.42 -14.62
C ILE A 259 -7.06 12.07 -13.62
N ALA A 260 -7.33 12.20 -12.31
CA ALA A 260 -6.37 11.82 -11.28
C ALA A 260 -5.97 10.33 -11.40
N ALA A 261 -6.93 9.43 -11.61
CA ALA A 261 -6.67 8.00 -11.75
C ALA A 261 -5.86 7.65 -13.02
N GLU A 262 -6.08 8.35 -14.13
CA GLU A 262 -5.27 8.21 -15.36
C GLU A 262 -3.81 8.58 -15.11
N LEU A 263 -3.59 9.61 -14.29
CA LEU A 263 -2.29 10.05 -13.78
C LEU A 263 -1.75 9.17 -12.64
N LYS A 264 -2.41 8.05 -12.33
CA LYS A 264 -2.06 7.11 -11.25
C LYS A 264 -2.11 7.72 -9.84
N LEU A 265 -2.83 8.83 -9.69
CA LEU A 265 -3.11 9.49 -8.42
C LEU A 265 -4.45 9.03 -7.85
N LYS A 266 -4.51 8.91 -6.53
CA LYS A 266 -5.76 8.69 -5.79
C LYS A 266 -6.31 10.04 -5.35
N THR A 267 -7.58 10.28 -5.65
CA THR A 267 -8.28 11.48 -5.15
C THR A 267 -8.62 11.27 -3.68
N VAL A 268 -8.00 12.04 -2.80
CA VAL A 268 -8.18 11.96 -1.35
C VAL A 268 -8.91 13.17 -0.81
N MET A 269 -9.88 12.87 0.04
CA MET A 269 -10.70 13.82 0.78
C MET A 269 -10.41 13.63 2.27
N TRP A 270 -11.24 14.20 3.14
CA TRP A 270 -11.08 14.09 4.58
C TRP A 270 -12.33 13.57 5.26
N THR A 271 -12.15 12.96 6.44
CA THR A 271 -13.26 12.58 7.33
C THR A 271 -13.53 13.67 8.35
N LEU A 272 -12.48 14.38 8.79
CA LEU A 272 -12.55 15.40 9.83
C LEU A 272 -11.97 16.71 9.31
N ASP A 273 -12.81 17.75 9.24
CA ASP A 273 -12.39 19.12 8.91
C ASP A 273 -12.17 19.93 10.19
N THR A 274 -10.96 20.46 10.36
CA THR A 274 -10.65 21.39 11.46
C THR A 274 -11.39 22.72 11.31
N VAL A 275 -11.67 23.15 10.07
CA VAL A 275 -12.21 24.47 9.68
C VAL A 275 -11.29 25.58 10.20
N ASP A 276 -9.99 25.32 10.22
CA ASP A 276 -8.95 26.18 10.75
C ASP A 276 -8.73 27.46 9.93
N TRP A 277 -9.08 27.43 8.64
CA TRP A 277 -9.09 28.58 7.74
C TRP A 277 -10.03 29.72 8.18
N LYS A 278 -10.99 29.45 9.09
CA LYS A 278 -11.80 30.49 9.75
C LYS A 278 -11.14 31.09 11.00
N ASN A 279 -9.93 30.65 11.32
CA ASN A 279 -9.19 30.96 12.54
C ASN A 279 -10.02 30.80 13.84
N PRO A 280 -10.63 29.62 14.10
CA PRO A 280 -11.55 29.42 15.22
C PRO A 280 -10.85 29.33 16.60
N GLY A 281 -9.52 29.35 16.63
CA GLY A 281 -8.69 29.08 17.81
C GLY A 281 -8.51 27.59 18.09
N ALA A 282 -7.42 27.26 18.78
CA ALA A 282 -7.08 25.88 19.11
C ALA A 282 -8.17 25.13 19.91
N PRO A 283 -8.83 25.73 20.92
CA PRO A 283 -9.86 25.01 21.69
C PRO A 283 -11.01 24.47 20.83
N ALA A 284 -11.45 25.21 19.82
CA ALA A 284 -12.53 24.79 18.92
C ALA A 284 -12.12 23.60 18.05
N ILE A 285 -10.88 23.58 17.55
CA ILE A 285 -10.32 22.44 16.81
C ILE A 285 -10.26 21.20 17.71
N LEU A 286 -9.76 21.36 18.94
CA LEU A 286 -9.57 20.26 19.88
C LEU A 286 -10.91 19.63 20.30
N VAL A 287 -11.98 20.42 20.46
CA VAL A 287 -13.33 19.88 20.72
C VAL A 287 -13.78 18.97 19.57
N LYS A 288 -13.57 19.38 18.32
CA LYS A 288 -13.92 18.55 17.15
C LYS A 288 -13.10 17.26 17.11
N VAL A 289 -11.79 17.35 17.35
CA VAL A 289 -10.89 16.18 17.34
C VAL A 289 -11.28 15.21 18.45
N ARG A 290 -11.48 15.65 19.69
CA ARG A 290 -11.88 14.76 20.79
C ARG A 290 -13.18 14.02 20.53
N LYS A 291 -14.13 14.67 19.84
CA LYS A 291 -15.46 14.13 19.55
C LYS A 291 -15.47 13.13 18.41
N ASN A 292 -14.68 13.38 17.34
CA ASN A 292 -14.87 12.68 16.07
C ASN A 292 -13.66 11.83 15.63
N ILE A 293 -12.55 11.81 16.39
CA ILE A 293 -11.37 11.03 16.00
C ILE A 293 -11.62 9.53 16.18
N GLU A 294 -11.42 8.77 15.11
CA GLU A 294 -11.57 7.31 15.06
C GLU A 294 -10.51 6.66 14.15
N PRO A 295 -10.29 5.33 14.22
CA PRO A 295 -9.47 4.60 13.25
C PRO A 295 -9.79 4.96 11.79
N GLY A 296 -8.75 5.26 11.02
CA GLY A 296 -8.87 5.63 9.61
C GLY A 296 -9.24 7.10 9.34
N THR A 297 -9.31 7.96 10.36
CA THR A 297 -9.62 9.39 10.16
C THR A 297 -8.53 10.07 9.34
N LEU A 298 -8.94 10.77 8.29
CA LEU A 298 -8.09 11.71 7.55
C LEU A 298 -8.47 13.14 7.99
N ILE A 299 -7.53 13.86 8.60
CA ILE A 299 -7.76 15.18 9.21
C ILE A 299 -7.30 16.27 8.24
N LEU A 300 -8.21 17.11 7.75
CA LEU A 300 -7.87 18.28 6.97
C LEU A 300 -7.46 19.46 7.87
N MET A 301 -6.32 20.06 7.55
CA MET A 301 -5.83 21.30 8.16
C MET A 301 -5.00 22.12 7.16
N HIS A 302 -4.70 23.36 7.53
CA HIS A 302 -3.88 24.30 6.77
C HIS A 302 -2.80 24.92 7.67
N PRO A 303 -1.77 25.56 7.10
CA PRO A 303 -0.83 26.37 7.87
C PRO A 303 -1.52 27.63 8.41
N THR A 304 -2.11 27.52 9.61
CA THR A 304 -2.79 28.62 10.31
C THR A 304 -2.32 28.72 11.75
N GLN A 305 -2.49 29.90 12.36
CA GLN A 305 -2.28 30.08 13.80
C GLN A 305 -3.10 29.08 14.63
N SER A 306 -4.36 28.86 14.25
CA SER A 306 -5.25 27.93 14.95
C SER A 306 -4.75 26.49 14.89
N SER A 307 -4.35 26.02 13.71
CA SER A 307 -3.81 24.67 13.51
C SER A 307 -2.46 24.48 14.18
N SER A 308 -1.53 25.43 14.02
CA SER A 308 -0.22 25.43 14.67
C SER A 308 -0.35 25.32 16.19
N ALA A 309 -1.24 26.12 16.81
CA ALA A 309 -1.46 26.07 18.24
C ALA A 309 -2.18 24.79 18.73
N ALA A 310 -3.06 24.20 17.92
CA ALA A 310 -3.79 22.99 18.28
C ALA A 310 -2.98 21.70 18.12
N LEU A 311 -2.03 21.66 17.18
CA LEU A 311 -1.35 20.45 16.72
C LEU A 311 -0.71 19.62 17.85
N PRO A 312 0.01 20.19 18.84
CA PRO A 312 0.61 19.40 19.92
C PRO A 312 -0.44 18.61 20.71
N GLU A 313 -1.56 19.26 21.06
CA GLU A 313 -2.61 18.61 21.84
C GLU A 313 -3.46 17.67 20.96
N MET A 314 -3.64 17.95 19.67
CA MET A 314 -4.24 17.00 18.73
C MET A 314 -3.47 15.68 18.71
N ILE A 315 -2.14 15.74 18.61
CA ILE A 315 -1.28 14.55 18.63
C ILE A 315 -1.42 13.80 19.96
N SER A 316 -1.42 14.53 21.09
CA SER A 316 -1.63 13.94 22.42
C SER A 316 -2.97 13.21 22.52
N ILE A 317 -4.06 13.82 22.05
CA ILE A 317 -5.39 13.20 22.01
C ILE A 317 -5.36 11.92 21.16
N ILE A 318 -4.78 11.97 19.96
CA ILE A 318 -4.69 10.81 19.06
C ILE A 318 -3.94 9.66 19.74
N LYS A 319 -2.75 9.92 20.30
CA LYS A 319 -1.93 8.92 21.00
C LYS A 319 -2.67 8.36 22.22
N SER A 320 -3.37 9.19 23.00
CA SER A 320 -4.15 8.76 24.17
C SER A 320 -5.31 7.82 23.83
N ARG A 321 -5.81 7.86 22.59
CA ARG A 321 -6.85 6.96 22.08
C ARG A 321 -6.28 5.63 21.53
N GLY A 322 -4.97 5.41 21.66
CA GLY A 322 -4.29 4.25 21.07
C GLY A 322 -4.22 4.30 19.55
N LEU A 323 -4.34 5.49 18.95
CA LEU A 323 -4.23 5.71 17.52
C LEU A 323 -2.82 6.22 17.18
N GLN A 324 -2.30 5.81 16.04
CA GLN A 324 -1.02 6.28 15.53
C GLN A 324 -1.24 7.38 14.48
N PRO A 325 -0.70 8.59 14.64
CA PRO A 325 -0.68 9.57 13.56
C PRO A 325 0.38 9.21 12.52
N GLY A 326 0.12 9.48 11.26
CA GLY A 326 1.11 9.38 10.19
C GLY A 326 0.63 9.98 8.87
N THR A 327 1.21 9.52 7.77
CA THR A 327 0.88 9.99 6.42
C THR A 327 -0.44 9.38 5.92
N VAL A 328 -1.01 9.99 4.89
CA VAL A 328 -2.18 9.47 4.17
C VAL A 328 -1.83 8.14 3.52
N SER A 329 -0.68 8.01 2.85
CA SER A 329 -0.28 6.73 2.25
C SER A 329 -0.17 5.60 3.27
N GLU A 330 0.41 5.86 4.44
CA GLU A 330 0.43 4.86 5.53
C GLU A 330 -0.99 4.55 6.02
N THR A 331 -1.86 5.55 6.18
CA THR A 331 -3.24 5.36 6.67
C THR A 331 -4.10 4.56 5.68
N LEU A 332 -3.88 4.73 4.37
CA LEU A 332 -4.59 4.03 3.30
C LEU A 332 -3.98 2.66 2.95
N SER A 333 -2.76 2.40 3.42
CA SER A 333 -2.06 1.14 3.20
C SER A 333 -2.80 -0.02 3.88
N PRO A 334 -2.86 -1.22 3.26
CA PRO A 334 -3.46 -2.38 3.92
C PRO A 334 -2.54 -2.99 4.99
N GLN A 335 -1.26 -2.62 5.03
CA GLN A 335 -0.31 -3.14 6.00
C GLN A 335 -0.73 -2.79 7.43
N ARG A 336 -0.63 -3.76 8.33
CA ARG A 336 -0.80 -3.54 9.76
C ARG A 336 0.31 -2.66 10.30
N ILE A 337 -0.08 -1.83 11.26
CA ILE A 337 0.84 -1.10 12.10
C ILE A 337 1.62 -2.16 12.89
N SER A 338 2.94 -2.18 12.76
CA SER A 338 3.79 -3.02 13.59
C SER A 338 3.47 -2.71 15.06
N ALA A 339 3.27 -3.73 15.90
CA ALA A 339 3.15 -3.50 17.32
C ALA A 339 4.37 -2.70 17.79
N PRO A 340 4.22 -1.70 18.70
CA PRO A 340 5.38 -1.17 19.39
C PRO A 340 6.11 -2.37 19.96
N ALA A 341 7.41 -2.49 19.66
CA ALA A 341 8.24 -3.52 20.27
C ALA A 341 7.95 -3.48 21.77
N GLN A 342 7.37 -4.54 22.32
CA GLN A 342 7.19 -4.62 23.77
C GLN A 342 8.58 -4.43 24.34
N GLY A 343 8.78 -3.30 25.03
CA GLY A 343 10.06 -2.92 25.58
C GLY A 343 10.58 -4.11 26.38
N THR A 344 11.71 -4.65 25.96
CA THR A 344 12.50 -5.49 26.83
C THR A 344 12.80 -4.63 28.05
N GLY A 345 12.17 -4.96 29.18
CA GLY A 345 12.38 -4.27 30.43
C GLY A 345 13.87 -4.30 30.76
N LYS A 346 14.59 -3.22 30.45
CA LYS A 346 15.83 -2.90 31.14
C LYS A 346 15.38 -2.36 32.48
N GLY A 347 15.58 -3.19 33.50
CA GLY A 347 15.33 -2.82 34.89
C GLY A 347 16.06 -1.52 35.23
N ASP A 348 15.36 -0.67 35.96
CA ASP A 348 15.93 0.43 36.70
C ASP A 348 16.96 -0.12 37.67
N GLU A 349 18.24 0.03 37.33
CA GLU A 349 19.32 -0.10 38.29
C GLU A 349 19.60 1.30 38.86
N LYS A 350 19.11 1.48 40.08
CA LYS A 350 19.46 2.57 41.00
C LYS A 350 20.95 2.93 40.89
N ARG A 351 21.25 4.22 40.71
CA ARG A 351 22.46 4.82 41.28
C ARG A 351 22.09 6.00 42.15
N SER A 352 22.01 5.70 43.44
CA SER A 352 22.41 6.59 44.52
C SER A 352 23.89 6.92 44.37
N GLY A 353 24.22 8.21 44.42
CA GLY A 353 25.56 8.75 44.47
C GLY A 353 25.47 10.26 44.63
#